data_AF-A0A485BSD3-F1
#
_entry.id   AF-A0A485BSD3-F1
#
_cell.length_a   1.000
_cell.length_b   1.000
_cell.length_c   1.000
_cell.angle_alpha   90.00
_cell.angle_beta   90.00
_cell.angle_gamma   90.00
#
_symmetry.space_group_name_H-M   'P 1'
#
loop_
_entity.id
_entity.type
_entity.pdbx_description
1 polymer ?
#
loop_
_entity_poly.entity_id
_entity_poly.type
_entity_poly.pdbx_seq_one_letter_code
_entity_poly.pdbx_strand_id
1 'polypeptide(L)' 'MELYLDTANVAEVERLARIYPLAGVTTNPSIIAAGKTPIWDVLPRLQKAIGPDGTLFAQTMSRDAESMVRKPNG' A
#
# COMPACT_ATOMS: atom_id res chain seq x y z
N MET A 1 -6.10 -17.60 6.96
CA MET A 1 -4.73 -17.08 6.79
C MET A 1 -4.78 -16.11 5.62
N GLU A 2 -4.18 -14.93 5.75
CA GLU A 2 -4.16 -13.89 4.73
C GLU A 2 -2.72 -13.66 4.28
N LEU A 3 -2.49 -13.60 2.96
CA LEU A 3 -1.17 -13.37 2.38
C LEU A 3 -1.06 -11.94 1.88
N TYR A 4 -0.09 -11.19 2.41
CA TYR A 4 0.18 -9.81 2.03
C TYR A 4 1.57 -9.69 1.39
N LEU A 5 1.69 -8.79 0.41
CA LEU A 5 3.00 -8.35 -0.09
C LEU A 5 3.41 -7.04 0.58
N ASP A 6 4.62 -7.00 1.13
CA ASP A 6 5.17 -5.80 1.77
C ASP A 6 6.05 -5.01 0.78
N THR A 7 5.41 -4.26 -0.12
CA THR A 7 6.09 -3.59 -1.24
C THR A 7 5.27 -2.43 -1.81
N ALA A 8 5.96 -1.48 -2.46
CA ALA A 8 5.35 -0.44 -3.29
C ALA A 8 5.64 -0.65 -4.79
N ASN A 9 6.22 -1.79 -5.18
CA ASN A 9 6.50 -2.12 -6.57
C ASN A 9 5.23 -2.65 -7.27
N VAL A 10 4.54 -1.76 -7.99
CA VAL A 10 3.29 -2.09 -8.69
C VAL A 10 3.46 -3.25 -9.67
N ALA A 11 4.56 -3.32 -10.41
CA ALA A 11 4.77 -4.38 -11.40
C ALA A 11 4.94 -5.76 -10.75
N GLU A 12 5.58 -5.82 -9.58
CA GLU A 12 5.69 -7.06 -8.81
C GLU A 12 4.34 -7.48 -8.24
N VAL A 13 3.55 -6.54 -7.73
CA VAL A 13 2.20 -6.83 -7.22
C VAL A 13 1.32 -7.36 -8.35
N GLU A 14 1.31 -6.71 -9.52
CA GLU A 14 0.54 -7.19 -10.68
C GLU A 14 0.96 -8.61 -11.10
N ARG A 15 2.27 -8.89 -11.09
CA ARG A 15 2.80 -10.21 -11.43
C ARG A 15 2.40 -11.28 -10.41
N LEU A 16 2.54 -10.97 -9.13
CA LEU A 16 2.33 -11.92 -8.04
C LEU A 16 0.85 -12.13 -7.72
N ALA A 17 -0.02 -11.14 -7.94
CA ALA A 17 -1.47 -11.27 -7.79
C ALA A 17 -2.08 -12.30 -8.75
N ARG A 18 -1.41 -12.59 -9.88
CA ARG A 18 -1.81 -13.65 -10.83
C ARG A 18 -1.36 -15.05 -10.41
N ILE A 19 -0.48 -15.16 -9.42
CA ILE A 19 0.20 -16.40 -9.02
C ILE A 19 -0.24 -16.83 -7.62
N TYR A 20 -0.37 -15.87 -6.71
CA TYR A 20 -0.69 -16.11 -5.30
C TYR A 20 -2.08 -15.58 -4.96
N PRO A 21 -2.79 -16.23 -4.01
CA PRO A 21 -4.04 -15.72 -3.46
C PRO A 21 -3.76 -14.58 -2.46
N LEU A 22 -3.39 -13.42 -2.98
CA LEU A 22 -3.08 -12.25 -2.16
C LEU A 22 -4.36 -11.69 -1.52
N ALA A 23 -4.32 -11.46 -0.22
CA ALA A 23 -5.32 -10.68 0.51
C ALA A 23 -5.10 -9.17 0.34
N GLY A 24 -3.88 -8.74 0.00
CA GLY A 24 -3.58 -7.34 -0.21
C GLY A 24 -2.11 -6.98 -0.23
N VAL A 25 -1.83 -5.71 0.03
CA VAL A 25 -0.48 -5.12 0.08
C VAL A 25 -0.32 -4.29 1.35
N THR A 26 0.81 -4.44 2.01
CA THR A 26 1.26 -3.55 3.08
C THR A 26 2.33 -2.61 2.56
N THR A 27 2.30 -1.38 3.06
CA THR A 27 3.36 -0.40 2.83
C THR A 27 3.76 0.24 4.16
N ASN A 28 4.97 0.78 4.19
CA ASN A 28 5.45 1.64 5.25
C ASN A 28 6.23 2.81 4.63
N PRO A 29 6.59 3.85 5.40
CA PRO A 29 7.23 5.05 4.87
C PRO A 29 8.55 4.76 4.15
N SER A 30 9.34 3.80 4.66
CA SER A 30 10.61 3.40 4.05
C SER A 30 10.41 2.72 2.70
N ILE A 31 9.40 1.86 2.58
CA ILE A 31 9.03 1.19 1.32
C ILE A 31 8.56 2.21 0.28
N ILE A 32 7.71 3.15 0.67
CA ILE A 32 7.23 4.23 -0.21
C ILE A 32 8.40 5.11 -0.67
N ALA A 33 9.27 5.52 0.25
CA ALA A 33 10.43 6.35 -0.06
C ALA A 33 11.40 5.66 -1.05
N ALA A 34 11.63 4.35 -0.88
CA ALA A 34 12.47 3.57 -1.80
C ALA A 34 11.89 3.50 -3.22
N GLY A 35 10.57 3.50 -3.36
CA GLY A 35 9.86 3.46 -4.65
C GLY A 35 9.93 4.76 -5.47
N LYS A 36 10.41 5.87 -4.89
CA LYS A 36 10.59 7.19 -5.54
C LYS A 36 9.35 7.73 -6.28
N THR A 37 8.18 7.18 -5.99
CA THR A 37 6.89 7.57 -6.56
C THR A 37 6.08 8.23 -5.45
N PRO A 38 5.43 9.38 -5.71
CA PRO A 38 4.58 10.02 -4.71
C PRO A 38 3.53 9.04 -4.15
N ILE A 39 3.28 9.12 -2.85
CA ILE A 39 2.36 8.19 -2.16
C ILE A 39 0.95 8.21 -2.80
N TRP A 40 0.47 9.40 -3.17
CA TRP A 40 -0.84 9.59 -3.80
C TRP A 40 -0.94 9.03 -5.21
N ASP A 41 0.19 8.78 -5.87
CA ASP A 41 0.23 8.14 -7.19
C ASP A 41 0.36 6.62 -7.07
N VAL A 42 1.15 6.12 -6.12
CA VAL A 42 1.43 4.69 -5.98
C VAL A 42 0.29 3.91 -5.32
N LEU A 43 -0.37 4.48 -4.31
CA LEU A 43 -1.44 3.77 -3.58
C LEU A 43 -2.64 3.39 -4.48
N PRO A 44 -3.17 4.29 -5.34
CA PRO A 44 -4.26 3.90 -6.26
C PRO A 44 -3.85 2.81 -7.25
N ARG A 45 -2.58 2.80 -7.67
CA ARG A 45 -2.04 1.79 -8.58
C ARG A 45 -1.91 0.43 -7.89
N LEU A 46 -1.45 0.41 -6.63
CA LEU A 46 -1.42 -0.80 -5.82
C LEU A 46 -2.84 -1.34 -5.57
N GLN A 47 -3.80 -0.47 -5.24
CA GLN A 47 -5.20 -0.86 -5.08
C GLN A 47 -5.77 -1.49 -6.35
N LYS A 48 -5.49 -0.88 -7.51
CA LYS A 48 -5.89 -1.44 -8.81
C LYS A 48 -5.25 -2.80 -9.07
N ALA A 49 -3.97 -2.99 -8.70
CA ALA A 49 -3.23 -4.23 -8.91
C ALA A 49 -3.72 -5.38 -8.02
N ILE A 50 -4.11 -5.10 -6.77
CA ILE A 50 -4.66 -6.12 -5.85
C ILE A 50 -6.16 -6.39 -6.07
N GLY A 51 -6.88 -5.49 -6.74
CA GLY A 51 -8.30 -5.63 -7.04
C GLY A 51 -9.23 -5.00 -6.01
N PRO A 52 -10.55 -5.03 -6.25
CA PRO A 52 -11.54 -4.36 -5.41
C PRO A 52 -11.67 -4.95 -4.00
N ASP A 53 -11.38 -6.24 -3.85
CA ASP A 53 -11.46 -6.95 -2.56
C ASP A 53 -10.12 -6.97 -1.81
N GLY A 54 -9.04 -6.51 -2.45
CA GLY A 54 -7.71 -6.47 -1.84
C GLY A 54 -7.59 -5.34 -0.83
N THR A 55 -7.01 -5.63 0.34
CA THR A 55 -6.80 -4.63 1.38
C THR A 55 -5.44 -3.93 1.21
N LEU A 56 -5.45 -2.60 1.23
CA LEU A 56 -4.24 -1.78 1.16
C LEU A 56 -3.96 -1.13 2.52
N PHE A 57 -2.75 -1.36 3.06
CA PHE A 57 -2.30 -0.72 4.29
C PHE A 57 -1.27 0.37 3.99
N ALA A 58 -1.45 1.53 4.61
CA ALA A 58 -0.50 2.64 4.59
C ALA A 58 -0.34 3.22 6.01
N GLN A 59 0.86 3.70 6.32
CA GLN A 59 1.20 4.21 7.65
C GLN A 59 1.17 5.74 7.69
N THR A 60 0.62 6.30 8.76
CA THR A 60 0.70 7.74 9.05
C THR A 60 2.11 8.18 9.45
N MET A 61 2.45 9.43 9.15
CA MET A 61 3.71 10.07 9.52
C MET A 61 3.59 11.02 10.72
N SER A 62 2.38 11.21 11.23
CA SER A 62 2.10 12.10 12.36
C SER A 62 2.80 11.62 13.64
N ARG A 63 3.09 12.55 14.55
CA ARG A 63 3.77 12.24 15.84
C ARG A 63 2.85 12.33 17.05
N ASP A 64 1.66 12.88 16.88
CA ASP A 64 0.63 13.04 17.89
C ASP A 64 -0.63 12.25 17.52
N ALA A 65 -1.33 11.77 18.54
CA ALA A 65 -2.50 10.92 18.37
C ALA A 65 -3.63 11.61 17.58
N GLU A 66 -3.85 12.90 17.83
CA GLU A 66 -4.90 13.68 17.14
C GLU A 66 -4.67 13.70 15.62
N SER A 67 -3.44 13.99 15.19
CA SER A 67 -3.06 14.02 13.79
C SER A 67 -2.92 12.63 13.15
N MET A 68 -2.75 11.56 13.94
CA MET A 68 -2.79 10.18 13.45
C MET A 68 -4.23 9.74 13.12
N VAL A 69 -5.21 10.16 13.92
CA VAL A 69 -6.64 9.81 13.73
C VAL A 69 -7.30 10.72 12.70
N ARG A 70 -6.81 11.95 12.55
CA ARG A 70 -7.30 12.88 11.54
C ARG A 70 -7.17 12.25 10.15
N LYS A 71 -8.25 12.32 9.36
CA LYS A 71 -8.24 11.83 7.98
C LYS A 71 -7.09 12.51 7.22
N PRO A 72 -6.18 11.76 6.57
CA PRO A 72 -5.13 12.33 5.76
C PRO A 72 -5.74 13.22 4.68
N ASN A 73 -5.27 14.47 4.58
CA ASN A 73 -5.61 15.33 3.45
C ASN A 73 -4.72 14.90 2.28
N GLY A 74 -5.31 14.26 1.27
CA GLY A 74 -4.69 13.87 0.02
C GLY A 74 -5.67 14.11 -1.12
#